data_AF-A0A377D3C0-F1
#
_entry.id   AF-A0A377D3C0-F1
#
_cell.length_a   1.000
_cell.length_b   1.000
_cell.length_c   1.000
_cell.angle_alpha   90.00
_cell.angle_beta   90.00
_cell.angle_gamma   90.00
#
_symmetry.space_group_name_H-M   'P 1'
#
loop_
_entity.id
_entity.type
_entity.pdbx_description
1 polymer ?
#
loop_
_entity_poly.entity_id
_entity_poly.type
_entity_poly.pdbx_seq_one_letter_code
_entity_poly.pdbx_strand_id
1 'polypeptide(L)'
;MAIRLHKLAVALGVFIVSAPAFSHGHHSHGKPLTEVEQKAANGVFDDANVQNRTLSDWNGVWQSVYPLLQSGKLDPVFQKKADADKTKTFAEIKDYYHKGYATDIEMIGIEDGIVEFHRNNETTSCKYDYDGYKILTYNQARKAFVTYSNVKILKAKPLNIYNLAII
;
A
#
# COMPACT_ATOMS: atom_id res chain seq x y z
N MET A 1 65.86 -27.95 -10.72
CA MET A 1 64.89 -28.28 -9.64
C MET A 1 64.14 -26.98 -9.33
N ALA A 2 63.03 -26.70 -10.02
CA ALA A 2 61.64 -27.09 -9.68
C ALA A 2 61.07 -26.21 -8.55
N ILE A 3 59.91 -25.54 -8.59
CA ILE A 3 58.75 -25.42 -9.52
C ILE A 3 58.08 -24.06 -9.21
N ARG A 4 57.54 -23.37 -10.23
CA ARG A 4 56.65 -22.20 -10.07
C ARG A 4 55.23 -22.67 -9.71
N LEU A 5 54.68 -22.22 -8.57
CA LEU A 5 53.27 -22.44 -8.24
C LEU A 5 52.39 -21.30 -8.77
N HIS A 6 51.58 -21.64 -9.77
CA HIS A 6 50.43 -20.86 -10.22
C HIS A 6 49.31 -21.03 -9.19
N LYS A 7 48.74 -19.94 -8.68
CA LYS A 7 47.50 -20.01 -7.90
C LYS A 7 46.31 -20.04 -8.86
N LEU A 8 45.81 -21.25 -9.11
CA LEU A 8 44.45 -21.50 -9.58
C LEU A 8 43.49 -21.18 -8.43
N ALA A 9 42.47 -20.36 -8.65
CA ALA A 9 41.32 -20.25 -7.73
C ALA A 9 40.03 -20.03 -8.53
N VAL A 10 39.45 -21.19 -8.91
CA VAL A 10 38.04 -21.55 -9.07
C VAL A 10 37.02 -20.40 -9.08
N ALA A 11 36.42 -20.15 -10.24
CA ALA A 11 35.16 -19.44 -10.38
C ALA A 11 34.01 -20.33 -9.87
N LEU A 12 33.36 -19.92 -8.77
CA LEU A 12 32.12 -20.55 -8.29
C LEU A 12 30.94 -19.79 -8.91
N GLY A 13 30.47 -20.27 -10.07
CA GLY A 13 29.23 -19.80 -10.68
C GLY A 13 28.03 -20.33 -9.92
N VAL A 14 27.37 -19.49 -9.12
CA VAL A 14 26.05 -19.79 -8.57
C VAL A 14 25.00 -19.34 -9.57
N PHE A 15 24.52 -20.26 -10.41
CA PHE A 15 23.27 -20.09 -11.13
C PHE A 15 22.11 -20.24 -10.14
N ILE A 16 21.52 -19.11 -9.73
CA ILE A 16 20.25 -19.13 -8.99
C ILE A 16 19.15 -19.45 -10.01
N VAL A 17 18.75 -20.72 -10.08
CA VAL A 17 17.50 -21.11 -10.73
C VAL A 17 16.37 -20.68 -9.80
N SER A 18 15.78 -19.52 -10.06
CA SER A 18 14.55 -19.10 -9.40
C SER A 18 13.39 -19.94 -9.93
N ALA A 19 13.03 -21.00 -9.21
CA ALA A 19 11.74 -21.65 -9.39
C ALA A 19 10.63 -20.67 -8.99
N PRO A 20 9.57 -20.48 -9.79
CA PRO A 20 8.41 -19.72 -9.35
C PRO A 20 7.72 -20.53 -8.24
N ALA A 21 7.87 -20.08 -6.99
CA ALA A 21 7.05 -20.54 -5.90
C ALA A 21 5.62 -20.06 -6.14
N PHE A 22 4.75 -20.91 -6.68
CA PHE A 22 3.31 -20.67 -6.65
C PHE A 22 2.84 -20.79 -5.19
N SER A 23 2.70 -19.64 -4.55
CA SER A 23 2.01 -19.51 -3.27
C SER A 23 0.50 -19.62 -3.53
N HIS A 24 -0.12 -20.71 -3.09
CA HIS A 24 -1.56 -20.77 -2.81
C HIS A 24 -1.73 -20.85 -1.30
N GLY A 25 -1.40 -19.74 -0.61
CA GLY A 25 -1.67 -19.53 0.80
C GLY A 25 -3.08 -18.97 1.01
N HIS A 26 -3.65 -19.20 2.19
CA HIS A 26 -4.91 -18.59 2.62
C HIS A 26 -4.81 -17.06 2.47
N HIS A 27 -5.50 -16.47 1.49
CA HIS A 27 -5.47 -15.03 1.19
C HIS A 27 -6.25 -14.16 2.19
N SER A 28 -6.52 -14.68 3.39
CA SER A 28 -7.28 -13.97 4.40
C SER A 28 -6.39 -13.73 5.61
N HIS A 29 -6.37 -12.48 6.05
CA HIS A 29 -5.66 -12.05 7.24
C HIS A 29 -6.69 -11.62 8.29
N GLY A 30 -6.51 -12.09 9.52
CA GLY A 30 -7.39 -11.77 10.65
C GLY A 30 -8.67 -12.61 10.71
N LYS A 31 -9.64 -12.13 11.49
CA LYS A 31 -10.96 -12.76 11.59
C LYS A 31 -11.78 -12.39 10.35
N PRO A 32 -12.58 -13.32 9.79
CA PRO A 32 -13.52 -12.98 8.74
C PRO A 32 -14.45 -11.83 9.18
N LEU A 33 -14.72 -10.91 8.26
CA LEU A 33 -15.63 -9.79 8.53
C LEU A 33 -17.06 -10.32 8.76
N THR A 34 -17.73 -9.75 9.76
CA THR A 34 -19.18 -9.87 9.90
C THR A 34 -19.89 -9.18 8.74
N GLU A 35 -21.18 -9.47 8.53
CA GLU A 35 -21.95 -8.82 7.46
C GLU A 35 -21.96 -7.28 7.59
N VAL A 36 -22.02 -6.78 8.83
CA VAL A 36 -22.00 -5.34 9.12
C VAL A 36 -20.64 -4.74 8.74
N GLU A 37 -19.53 -5.39 9.13
CA GLU A 37 -18.19 -4.94 8.78
C GLU A 37 -17.94 -5.03 7.26
N GLN A 38 -18.46 -6.06 6.61
CA GLN A 38 -18.36 -6.21 5.16
C GLN A 38 -19.14 -5.11 4.42
N LYS A 39 -20.33 -4.73 4.89
CA LYS A 39 -21.08 -3.57 4.37
C LYS A 39 -20.33 -2.27 4.60
N ALA A 40 -19.76 -2.08 5.80
CA ALA A 40 -18.96 -0.91 6.11
C ALA A 40 -17.71 -0.80 5.22
N ALA A 41 -17.01 -1.91 4.95
CA ALA A 41 -15.87 -1.97 4.03
C ALA A 41 -16.24 -1.61 2.58
N ASN A 42 -17.49 -1.85 2.19
CA ASN A 42 -18.06 -1.44 0.90
C ASN A 42 -18.60 0.01 0.89
N GLY A 43 -18.42 0.76 1.99
CA GLY A 43 -18.83 2.15 2.14
C GLY A 43 -20.30 2.35 2.56
N VAL A 44 -20.96 1.30 3.08
CA VAL A 44 -22.36 1.33 3.54
C VAL A 44 -22.41 1.15 5.06
N PHE A 45 -22.63 2.24 5.79
CA PHE A 45 -22.71 2.24 7.26
C PHE A 45 -23.47 3.47 7.79
N ASP A 46 -23.97 3.37 9.01
CA ASP A 46 -24.55 4.48 9.76
C ASP A 46 -23.45 5.26 10.49
N ASP A 47 -23.58 6.58 10.54
CA ASP A 47 -22.57 7.47 11.15
C ASP A 47 -22.40 7.18 12.65
N ALA A 48 -23.46 6.71 13.31
CA ALA A 48 -23.46 6.31 14.72
C ALA A 48 -22.60 5.07 15.00
N ASN A 49 -22.29 4.28 13.98
CA ASN A 49 -21.44 3.09 14.10
C ASN A 49 -19.95 3.41 13.90
N VAL A 50 -19.60 4.65 13.53
CA VAL A 50 -18.20 5.05 13.36
C VAL A 50 -17.55 5.30 14.72
N GLN A 51 -16.37 4.72 14.92
CA GLN A 51 -15.62 4.82 16.16
C GLN A 51 -14.24 5.43 15.92
N ASN A 52 -13.70 6.07 16.95
CA ASN A 52 -12.31 6.54 16.94
C ASN A 52 -11.35 5.36 16.84
N ARG A 53 -10.20 5.59 16.23
CA ARG A 53 -9.12 4.60 16.08
C ARG A 53 -7.81 5.21 16.55
N THR A 54 -6.88 4.37 16.98
CA THR A 54 -5.53 4.78 17.36
C THR A 54 -4.56 4.58 16.20
N LEU A 55 -3.47 5.35 16.15
CA LEU A 55 -2.46 5.23 15.09
C LEU A 55 -1.84 3.82 15.03
N SER A 56 -1.87 3.07 16.13
CA SER A 56 -1.37 1.71 16.22
C SER A 56 -2.07 0.71 15.28
N ASP A 57 -3.28 1.01 14.84
CA ASP A 57 -3.97 0.20 13.84
C ASP A 57 -3.24 0.16 12.48
N TRP A 58 -2.32 1.10 12.26
CA TRP A 58 -1.45 1.18 11.09
C TRP A 58 0.00 0.85 11.43
N ASN A 59 0.31 0.35 12.63
CA ASN A 59 1.68 -0.01 12.98
C ASN A 59 2.26 -1.02 11.99
N GLY A 60 3.52 -0.79 11.61
CA GLY A 60 4.25 -1.62 10.66
C GLY A 60 4.95 -0.81 9.58
N VAL A 61 5.48 -1.54 8.61
CA VAL A 61 6.19 -0.98 7.45
C VAL A 61 5.36 -1.23 6.21
N TRP A 62 5.11 -0.15 5.47
CA TRP A 62 4.23 -0.15 4.31
C TRP A 62 4.99 0.27 3.06
N GLN A 63 4.78 -0.45 1.97
CA GLN A 63 5.39 -0.14 0.68
C GLN A 63 4.37 0.50 -0.26
N SER A 64 4.80 1.52 -1.01
CA SER A 64 4.01 2.06 -2.11
C SER A 64 3.80 1.00 -3.20
N VAL A 65 2.58 0.98 -3.75
CA VAL A 65 2.23 0.15 -4.91
C VAL A 65 2.56 0.83 -6.24
N TYR A 66 2.94 2.11 -6.24
CA TYR A 66 3.25 2.86 -7.46
C TYR A 66 4.37 2.22 -8.31
N PRO A 67 5.47 1.72 -7.74
CA PRO A 67 6.49 1.00 -8.52
C PRO A 67 5.97 -0.29 -9.19
N LEU A 68 4.98 -0.97 -8.58
CA LEU A 68 4.34 -2.14 -9.19
C LEU A 68 3.50 -1.75 -10.40
N LEU A 69 2.82 -0.60 -10.34
CA LEU A 69 2.11 -0.03 -11.49
C LEU A 69 3.10 0.34 -12.61
N GLN A 70 4.18 1.06 -12.28
CA GLN A 70 5.18 1.51 -13.25
C GLN A 70 5.89 0.34 -13.96
N SER A 71 6.15 -0.75 -13.24
CA SER A 71 6.75 -1.97 -13.80
C SER A 71 5.77 -2.86 -14.57
N GLY A 72 4.48 -2.50 -14.65
CA GLY A 72 3.45 -3.29 -15.32
C GLY A 72 2.97 -4.53 -14.55
N LYS A 73 3.46 -4.75 -13.33
CA LYS A 73 3.05 -5.91 -12.49
C LYS A 73 1.57 -5.89 -12.09
N LEU A 74 0.93 -4.72 -12.13
CA LEU A 74 -0.50 -4.57 -11.88
C LEU A 74 -1.37 -4.70 -13.14
N ASP A 75 -0.78 -4.86 -14.33
CA ASP A 75 -1.54 -4.97 -15.58
C ASP A 75 -2.58 -6.13 -15.56
N PRO A 76 -2.29 -7.32 -15.00
CA PRO A 76 -3.31 -8.37 -14.87
C PRO A 76 -4.53 -7.95 -14.02
N VAL A 77 -4.32 -7.10 -13.00
CA VAL A 77 -5.41 -6.56 -12.17
C VAL A 77 -6.28 -5.60 -12.97
N PHE A 78 -5.66 -4.72 -13.76
CA PHE A 78 -6.38 -3.75 -14.59
C PHE A 78 -7.13 -4.43 -15.74
N GLN A 79 -6.55 -5.48 -16.35
CA GLN A 79 -7.23 -6.30 -17.35
C GLN A 79 -8.48 -6.94 -16.77
N LYS A 80 -8.36 -7.61 -15.61
CA LYS A 80 -9.51 -8.22 -14.94
C LYS A 80 -10.62 -7.21 -14.63
N LYS A 81 -10.26 -5.97 -14.26
CA LYS A 81 -11.24 -4.90 -14.02
C LYS A 81 -11.91 -4.44 -15.32
N ALA A 82 -11.17 -4.29 -16.41
CA ALA A 82 -11.73 -3.94 -17.73
C ALA A 82 -12.65 -5.03 -18.28
N ASP A 83 -12.31 -6.30 -18.06
CA ASP A 83 -13.14 -7.42 -18.49
C ASP A 83 -14.48 -7.45 -17.73
N ALA A 84 -14.48 -7.05 -16.46
CA ALA A 84 -15.66 -6.99 -15.60
C ALA A 84 -16.52 -5.73 -15.84
N ASP A 85 -15.90 -4.58 -16.12
CA ASP A 85 -16.58 -3.31 -16.38
C ASP A 85 -16.66 -3.01 -17.87
N LYS A 86 -17.83 -3.24 -18.48
CA LYS A 86 -18.06 -3.00 -19.91
C LYS A 86 -18.05 -1.52 -20.32
N THR A 87 -17.96 -0.60 -19.36
CA THR A 87 -17.96 0.86 -19.60
C THR A 87 -16.57 1.48 -19.56
N LYS A 88 -15.54 0.71 -19.18
CA LYS A 88 -14.17 1.21 -19.02
C LYS A 88 -13.17 0.33 -19.74
N THR A 89 -12.28 0.98 -20.49
CA THR A 89 -11.15 0.33 -21.14
C THR A 89 -10.01 0.07 -20.15
N PHE A 90 -9.11 -0.86 -20.49
CA PHE A 90 -7.87 -1.09 -19.74
C PHE A 90 -7.08 0.22 -19.53
N ALA A 91 -6.96 1.05 -20.58
CA ALA A 91 -6.20 2.29 -20.52
C ALA A 91 -6.82 3.31 -19.54
N GLU A 92 -8.15 3.46 -19.54
CA GLU A 92 -8.83 4.35 -18.59
C GLU A 92 -8.70 3.87 -17.15
N ILE A 93 -8.76 2.56 -16.92
CA ILE A 93 -8.57 1.97 -15.58
C ILE A 93 -7.13 2.18 -15.12
N LYS A 94 -6.14 1.91 -15.98
CA LYS A 94 -4.74 2.11 -15.67
C LYS A 94 -4.42 3.58 -15.40
N ASP A 95 -4.98 4.52 -16.17
CA ASP A 95 -4.82 5.96 -15.94
C ASP A 95 -5.46 6.41 -14.62
N TYR A 96 -6.64 5.90 -14.28
CA TYR A 96 -7.28 6.15 -12.98
C TYR A 96 -6.37 5.74 -11.81
N TYR A 97 -5.83 4.52 -11.84
CA TYR A 97 -4.91 4.05 -10.80
C TYR A 97 -3.53 4.72 -10.85
N HIS A 98 -3.04 5.09 -12.03
CA HIS A 98 -1.79 5.86 -12.16
C HIS A 98 -1.92 7.21 -11.45
N LYS A 99 -3.03 7.93 -11.65
CA LYS A 99 -3.33 9.18 -10.94
C LYS A 99 -3.50 8.98 -9.44
N GLY A 100 -4.15 7.88 -9.04
CA GLY A 100 -4.39 7.56 -7.63
C GLY A 100 -3.13 7.18 -6.85
N TYR A 101 -2.25 6.37 -7.45
CA TYR A 101 -1.06 5.83 -6.76
C TYR A 101 0.18 6.69 -6.89
N ALA A 102 0.23 7.66 -7.81
CA ALA A 102 1.40 8.51 -8.02
C ALA A 102 1.86 9.20 -6.72
N THR A 103 3.05 8.81 -6.27
CA THR A 103 3.73 9.34 -5.09
C THR A 103 5.24 9.16 -5.26
N ASP A 104 6.01 10.05 -4.64
CA ASP A 104 7.46 9.92 -4.50
C ASP A 104 7.89 9.32 -3.16
N ILE A 105 6.92 8.93 -2.32
CA ILE A 105 7.15 8.21 -1.06
C ILE A 105 7.11 6.72 -1.36
N GLU A 106 8.25 6.03 -1.30
CA GLU A 106 8.32 4.59 -1.55
C GLU A 106 7.95 3.73 -0.33
N MET A 107 8.17 4.24 0.88
CA MET A 107 7.95 3.50 2.13
C MET A 107 7.43 4.40 3.24
N ILE A 108 6.55 3.85 4.08
CA ILE A 108 6.07 4.49 5.30
C ILE A 108 6.30 3.55 6.48
N GLY A 109 6.96 4.04 7.53
CA GLY A 109 7.07 3.36 8.82
C GLY A 109 6.11 3.97 9.83
N ILE A 110 5.40 3.14 10.61
CA ILE A 110 4.52 3.60 11.67
C ILE A 110 4.78 2.77 12.92
N GLU A 111 5.25 3.43 13.98
CA GLU A 111 5.55 2.80 15.26
C GLU A 111 5.53 3.86 16.37
N ASP A 112 5.05 3.50 17.57
CA ASP A 112 5.05 4.36 18.76
C ASP A 112 4.47 5.78 18.57
N GLY A 113 3.47 5.89 17.69
CA GLY A 113 2.82 7.16 17.35
C GLY A 113 3.63 8.07 16.43
N ILE A 114 4.75 7.58 15.91
CA ILE A 114 5.60 8.24 14.92
C ILE A 114 5.27 7.68 13.54
N VAL A 115 5.15 8.57 12.56
CA VAL A 115 5.08 8.20 11.15
C VAL A 115 6.35 8.69 10.47
N GLU A 116 7.01 7.79 9.76
CA GLU A 116 8.20 8.04 8.96
C GLU A 116 7.88 7.90 7.47
N PHE A 117 8.35 8.85 6.67
CA PHE A 117 8.21 8.88 5.22
C PHE A 117 9.59 8.76 4.58
N HIS A 118 9.76 7.73 3.76
CA HIS A 118 10.96 7.53 2.96
C HIS A 118 10.70 7.96 1.53
N ARG A 119 11.53 8.90 1.05
CA ARG A 119 11.54 9.43 -0.30
C ARG A 119 12.96 9.39 -0.83
N ASN A 120 13.22 8.52 -1.79
CA ASN A 120 14.57 8.25 -2.30
C ASN A 120 15.56 7.91 -1.17
N ASN A 121 16.48 8.83 -0.86
CA ASN A 121 17.47 8.69 0.21
C ASN A 121 17.18 9.62 1.40
N GLU A 122 16.00 10.25 1.43
CA GLU A 122 15.59 11.16 2.49
C GLU A 122 14.50 10.50 3.34
N THR A 123 14.60 10.70 4.65
CA THR A 123 13.58 10.28 5.61
C THR A 123 13.12 11.51 6.40
N THR A 124 11.81 11.67 6.50
CA THR A 124 11.20 12.65 7.41
C THR A 124 10.25 11.95 8.36
N SER A 125 10.23 12.35 9.62
CA SER A 125 9.40 11.72 10.64
C SER A 125 8.72 12.73 11.54
N CYS A 126 7.57 12.37 12.08
CA CYS A 126 6.86 13.19 13.05
C CYS A 126 6.00 12.33 13.97
N LYS A 127 5.83 12.79 15.21
CA LYS A 127 4.80 12.27 16.10
C LYS A 127 3.45 12.86 15.70
N TYR A 128 2.46 12.00 15.50
CA TYR A 128 1.12 12.42 15.11
C TYR A 128 0.19 12.45 16.32
N ASP A 129 -0.57 13.54 16.42
CA ASP A 129 -1.66 13.66 17.38
C ASP A 129 -2.99 13.32 16.68
N TYR A 130 -3.87 12.63 17.40
CA TYR A 130 -5.18 12.28 16.88
C TYR A 130 -6.13 13.49 16.94
N ASP A 131 -6.87 13.73 15.85
CA ASP A 131 -7.77 14.89 15.69
C ASP A 131 -9.18 14.46 15.25
N GLY A 132 -9.62 13.27 15.69
CA GLY A 132 -10.93 12.72 15.34
C GLY A 132 -10.99 12.15 13.92
N TYR A 133 -12.20 11.92 13.42
CA TYR A 133 -12.45 11.47 12.06
C TYR A 133 -13.40 12.42 11.32
N LYS A 134 -13.33 12.42 9.99
CA LYS A 134 -14.32 13.06 9.12
C LYS A 134 -14.98 12.02 8.25
N ILE A 135 -16.30 12.06 8.17
CA ILE A 135 -17.10 11.24 7.27
C ILE A 135 -17.25 12.00 5.96
N LEU A 136 -16.75 11.41 4.87
CA LEU A 136 -16.87 11.97 3.53
C LEU A 136 -17.91 11.19 2.73
N THR A 137 -18.76 11.90 1.99
CA THR A 137 -19.79 11.33 1.11
C THR A 137 -19.41 11.62 -0.34
N TYR A 138 -19.02 10.60 -1.10
CA TYR A 138 -18.53 10.77 -2.48
C TYR A 138 -19.67 10.72 -3.53
N ASN A 139 -20.79 10.09 -3.17
CA ASN A 139 -22.06 10.06 -3.92
C ASN A 139 -23.20 9.58 -2.97
N GLN A 140 -24.44 9.48 -3.44
CA GLN A 140 -25.61 9.15 -2.60
C GLN A 140 -25.54 7.79 -1.87
N ALA A 141 -24.54 6.94 -2.13
CA ALA A 141 -24.50 5.57 -1.61
C ALA A 141 -23.19 5.14 -0.92
N ARG A 142 -22.10 5.93 -1.00
CA ARG A 142 -20.80 5.51 -0.46
C ARG A 142 -20.15 6.57 0.41
N LYS A 143 -19.85 6.17 1.64
CA LYS A 143 -19.14 6.95 2.66
C LYS A 143 -17.75 6.39 2.90
N ALA A 144 -16.81 7.23 3.33
CA ALA A 144 -15.49 6.79 3.78
C ALA A 144 -14.99 7.64 4.96
N PHE A 145 -13.97 7.14 5.68
CA PHE A 145 -13.48 7.77 6.91
C PHE A 145 -11.95 7.73 7.05
N VAL A 146 -11.50 8.43 8.10
CA VAL A 146 -10.16 8.64 8.65
C VAL A 146 -9.52 9.97 8.25
N THR A 147 -9.27 10.78 9.27
CA THR A 147 -8.38 11.95 9.23
C THR A 147 -7.39 11.84 10.37
N TYR A 148 -6.10 11.89 10.08
CA TYR A 148 -5.08 12.25 11.05
C TYR A 148 -4.59 13.64 10.66
N SER A 149 -4.68 14.62 11.55
CA SER A 149 -4.16 15.96 11.29
C SER A 149 -2.86 16.15 12.05
N ASN A 150 -1.94 16.91 11.46
CA ASN A 150 -0.80 17.44 12.20
C ASN A 150 -0.76 18.95 11.93
N VAL A 151 -0.89 19.74 12.99
CA VAL A 151 -0.93 21.21 12.96
C VAL A 151 0.44 21.83 12.60
N LYS A 152 1.54 21.07 12.55
CA LYS A 152 2.89 21.58 12.26
C LYS A 152 3.46 21.25 10.90
N ILE A 153 2.87 20.33 10.13
CA ILE A 153 3.36 20.03 8.77
C ILE A 153 2.45 20.70 7.74
N LEU A 154 2.59 22.02 7.60
CA LEU A 154 2.00 22.80 6.50
C LEU A 154 2.68 22.56 5.13
N LYS A 155 3.48 21.50 4.97
CA LYS A 155 4.24 21.22 3.72
C LYS A 155 4.25 19.77 3.23
N ALA A 156 3.68 18.81 3.96
CA ALA A 156 3.49 17.45 3.47
C ALA A 156 2.03 17.26 3.09
N LYS A 157 1.78 16.70 1.91
CA LYS A 157 0.44 16.39 1.44
C LYS A 157 -0.29 15.52 2.48
N PRO A 158 -1.59 15.74 2.71
CA PRO A 158 -2.37 14.91 3.64
C PRO A 158 -2.23 13.44 3.26
N LEU A 159 -2.03 12.59 4.27
CA LEU A 159 -1.91 11.15 4.10
C LEU A 159 -3.25 10.60 3.58
N ASN A 160 -3.33 10.34 2.29
CA ASN A 160 -4.49 9.67 1.71
C ASN A 160 -4.35 8.16 1.90
N ILE A 161 -4.74 7.68 3.08
CA ILE A 161 -4.68 6.25 3.43
C ILE A 161 -5.73 5.38 2.72
N TYR A 162 -6.63 5.94 1.89
CA TYR A 162 -7.53 5.12 1.07
C TYR A 162 -6.77 4.19 0.12
N ASN A 163 -5.52 4.54 -0.22
CA ASN A 163 -4.65 3.73 -1.07
C ASN A 163 -3.65 2.86 -0.29
N LEU A 164 -3.69 2.89 1.05
CA LEU A 164 -2.99 1.93 1.94
C LEU A 164 -3.82 0.66 2.16
N ALA A 165 -4.81 0.41 1.29
CA ALA A 165 -5.53 -0.85 1.25
C ALA A 165 -4.56 -1.99 0.90
N ILE A 166 -4.14 -2.66 1.95
CA ILE A 166 -3.82 -4.08 2.08
C ILE A 166 -4.35 -4.85 0.84
N ILE A 167 -3.42 -5.39 0.05
CA ILE A 167 -3.69 -6.53 -0.83
C ILE A 167 -3.87 -7.76 0.05
#